data_AF-A0A9E0IJ74-F1
#
_entry.id   AF-A0A9E0IJ74-F1
#
_cell.length_a   1.000
_cell.length_b   1.000
_cell.length_c   1.000
_cell.angle_alpha   90.00
_cell.angle_beta   90.00
_cell.angle_gamma   90.00
#
_symmetry.space_group_name_H-M   'P 1'
#
loop_
_entity.id
_entity.type
_entity.pdbx_description
1 polymer ?
#
loop_
_entity_poly.entity_id
_entity_poly.type
_entity_poly.pdbx_seq_one_letter_code
_entity_poly.pdbx_strand_id
1 'polypeptide(L)'
;MLRFDETMAGSWTPTGGGSPRPLRFSVEVSAPSLREHLRTGRAGLRGVIDADGLATQAPLTGTILIRPLDPRQRRIRYEFEFPADDGRAVRFEGQKDIRWLAARRTWTTLPGALWHGSDQIGTSETRFDLAHDSVRFARSFRFW
;
A
#
# COMPACT_ATOMS: atom_id res chain seq x y z
N MET A 1 -18.00 -4.17 10.45
CA MET A 1 -17.13 -4.12 9.27
C MET A 1 -16.18 -2.93 9.43
N LEU A 2 -14.87 -3.14 9.32
CA LEU A 2 -13.90 -2.04 9.28
C LEU A 2 -13.63 -1.75 7.81
N ARG A 3 -13.76 -0.49 7.39
CA ARG A 3 -13.39 -0.03 6.06
C ARG A 3 -12.70 1.32 6.18
N PHE A 4 -11.60 1.48 5.49
CA PHE A 4 -10.94 2.77 5.33
C PHE A 4 -10.25 2.81 3.98
N ASP A 5 -10.15 4.00 3.41
CA ASP A 5 -9.37 4.30 2.22
C ASP A 5 -7.99 4.83 2.60
N GLU A 6 -7.01 4.55 1.76
CA GLU A 6 -5.64 4.99 1.91
C GLU A 6 -5.02 5.30 0.55
N THR A 7 -4.38 6.46 0.42
CA THR A 7 -3.55 6.80 -0.73
C THR A 7 -2.09 6.95 -0.32
N MET A 8 -1.22 6.22 -1.02
CA MET A 8 0.22 6.28 -0.87
C MET A 8 0.85 6.81 -2.15
N ALA A 9 1.79 7.75 -2.02
CA ALA A 9 2.50 8.35 -3.14
C ALA A 9 4.00 8.48 -2.84
N GLY A 10 4.83 8.32 -3.85
CA GLY A 10 6.27 8.42 -3.73
C GLY A 10 6.94 7.97 -5.01
N SER A 11 7.93 7.10 -4.87
CA SER A 11 8.70 6.65 -6.02
C SER A 11 9.11 5.19 -5.91
N TRP A 12 9.41 4.59 -7.07
CA TRP A 12 10.02 3.29 -7.21
C TRP A 12 11.30 3.38 -8.03
N THR A 13 12.26 2.51 -7.73
CA THR A 13 13.58 2.46 -8.37
C THR A 13 13.79 1.06 -8.95
N PRO A 14 14.04 0.92 -10.25
CA PRO A 14 14.32 -0.37 -10.88
C PRO A 14 15.64 -0.98 -10.39
N THR A 15 15.68 -2.31 -10.21
CA THR A 15 16.88 -3.04 -9.75
C THR A 15 18.06 -2.94 -10.74
N GLY A 16 17.80 -2.75 -12.04
CA GLY A 16 18.82 -2.72 -13.11
C GLY A 16 19.58 -1.39 -13.28
N GLY A 17 19.39 -0.43 -12.37
CA GLY A 17 19.90 0.93 -12.52
C GLY A 17 18.93 1.81 -13.32
N GLY A 18 18.61 2.96 -12.75
CA GLY A 18 17.66 3.91 -13.31
C GLY A 18 17.35 5.01 -12.28
N SER A 19 16.84 6.14 -12.75
CA SER A 19 16.34 7.18 -11.85
C SER A 19 15.06 6.70 -11.13
N PRO A 20 14.84 7.10 -9.87
CA PRO A 20 13.55 6.90 -9.21
C PRO A 20 12.42 7.46 -10.07
N ARG A 21 11.32 6.70 -10.16
CA ARG A 21 10.14 7.02 -10.98
C ARG A 21 8.92 7.15 -10.09
N PRO A 22 7.95 8.02 -10.42
CA PRO A 22 6.73 8.17 -9.63
C PRO A 22 5.99 6.84 -9.40
N LEU A 23 5.50 6.66 -8.17
CA LEU A 23 4.64 5.55 -7.79
C LEU A 23 3.53 6.05 -6.88
N ARG A 24 2.29 5.70 -7.18
CA ARG A 24 1.11 6.02 -6.39
C ARG A 24 0.15 4.85 -6.38
N PHE A 25 -0.45 4.55 -5.24
CA PHE A 25 -1.59 3.65 -5.18
C PHE A 25 -2.64 4.17 -4.23
N SER A 26 -3.91 3.89 -4.55
CA SER A 26 -5.06 4.17 -3.70
C SER A 26 -5.79 2.87 -3.46
N VAL A 27 -6.00 2.53 -2.19
CA VAL A 27 -6.64 1.28 -1.78
C VAL A 27 -7.79 1.54 -0.84
N GLU A 28 -8.80 0.69 -0.98
CA GLU A 28 -9.81 0.46 0.02
C GLU A 28 -9.43 -0.81 0.79
N VAL A 29 -9.28 -0.65 2.10
CA VAL A 29 -9.08 -1.75 3.02
C VAL A 29 -10.42 -2.13 3.62
N SER A 30 -10.76 -3.42 3.62
CA SER A 30 -11.98 -3.93 4.23
C SER A 30 -11.72 -5.18 5.05
N ALA A 31 -12.36 -5.25 6.22
CA ALA A 31 -12.38 -6.44 7.07
C ALA A 31 -13.83 -6.77 7.50
N PRO A 32 -14.29 -8.02 7.30
CA PRO A 32 -15.66 -8.42 7.62
C PRO A 32 -15.96 -8.26 9.12
N SER A 33 -15.00 -8.57 10.00
CA SER A 33 -15.15 -8.45 11.45
C SER A 33 -13.93 -7.81 12.10
N LEU A 34 -14.16 -6.76 12.91
CA LEU A 34 -13.12 -6.09 13.69
C LEU A 34 -12.48 -7.03 14.73
N ARG A 35 -13.26 -7.92 15.35
CA ARG A 35 -12.75 -8.92 16.31
C ARG A 35 -11.88 -9.98 15.65
N GLU A 36 -12.28 -10.46 14.48
CA GLU A 36 -11.50 -11.44 13.73
C GLU A 36 -10.23 -10.81 13.16
N HIS A 37 -10.32 -9.58 12.68
CA HIS A 37 -9.16 -8.77 12.30
C HIS A 37 -8.20 -8.54 13.46
N LEU A 38 -8.68 -8.26 14.68
CA LEU A 38 -7.80 -8.14 15.85
C LEU A 38 -7.12 -9.47 16.23
N ARG A 39 -7.74 -10.62 15.91
CA ARG A 39 -7.16 -11.96 16.14
C ARG A 39 -6.14 -12.36 15.06
N THR A 40 -6.48 -12.20 13.79
CA THR A 40 -5.64 -12.64 12.64
C THR A 40 -4.69 -11.55 12.15
N GLY A 41 -4.99 -10.29 12.43
CA GLY A 41 -4.35 -9.10 11.90
C GLY A 41 -4.68 -8.80 10.44
N ARG A 42 -5.40 -9.66 9.70
CA ARG A 42 -5.51 -9.55 8.23
C ARG A 42 -6.78 -8.84 7.78
N ALA A 43 -6.65 -7.96 6.80
CA ALA A 43 -7.76 -7.34 6.07
C ALA A 43 -7.49 -7.42 4.56
N GLY A 44 -8.54 -7.46 3.75
CA GLY A 44 -8.41 -7.42 2.30
C GLY A 44 -8.20 -5.98 1.84
N LEU A 45 -7.41 -5.79 0.79
CA LEU A 45 -7.27 -4.50 0.11
C LEU A 45 -7.57 -4.65 -1.37
N ARG A 46 -8.19 -3.63 -1.96
CA ARG A 46 -8.43 -3.51 -3.40
C ARG A 46 -8.27 -2.05 -3.81
N GLY A 47 -7.85 -1.79 -5.04
CA GLY A 47 -7.62 -0.41 -5.46
C GLY A 47 -7.04 -0.28 -6.84
N VAL A 48 -6.31 0.81 -7.04
CA VAL A 48 -5.61 1.13 -8.28
C VAL A 48 -4.19 1.62 -7.99
N ILE A 49 -3.26 1.26 -8.88
CA ILE A 49 -1.86 1.67 -8.82
C ILE A 49 -1.45 2.34 -10.13
N ASP A 50 -0.58 3.32 -9.99
CA ASP A 50 0.09 4.04 -11.05
C ASP A 50 1.59 4.04 -10.72
N ALA A 51 2.38 3.35 -11.54
CA ALA A 51 3.82 3.21 -11.38
C ALA A 51 4.46 3.54 -12.72
N ASP A 52 5.12 4.69 -12.80
CA ASP A 52 5.64 5.23 -14.06
C ASP A 52 6.60 4.26 -14.74
N GLY A 53 6.27 3.91 -15.99
CA GLY A 53 6.99 2.94 -16.80
C GLY A 53 6.87 1.47 -16.34
N LEU A 54 5.90 1.15 -15.49
CA LEU A 54 5.60 -0.22 -15.03
C LEU A 54 4.11 -0.57 -15.16
N ALA A 55 3.22 0.30 -14.67
CA ALA A 55 1.78 0.06 -14.69
C ALA A 55 1.02 1.39 -14.69
N THR A 56 0.02 1.52 -15.56
CA THR A 56 -0.80 2.72 -15.70
C THR A 56 -2.24 2.46 -15.27
N GLN A 57 -2.67 3.09 -14.16
CA GLN A 57 -4.02 2.91 -13.58
C GLN A 57 -4.46 1.43 -13.43
N ALA A 58 -3.51 0.54 -13.11
CA ALA A 58 -3.78 -0.88 -13.03
C ALA A 58 -4.60 -1.24 -11.78
N PRO A 59 -5.58 -2.16 -11.88
CA PRO A 59 -6.30 -2.65 -10.70
C PRO A 59 -5.34 -3.47 -9.83
N LEU A 60 -5.41 -3.26 -8.51
CA LEU A 60 -4.64 -4.03 -7.55
C LEU A 60 -5.56 -4.72 -6.54
N THR A 61 -5.13 -5.89 -6.07
CA THR A 61 -5.81 -6.62 -4.98
C THR A 61 -4.80 -7.30 -4.08
N GLY A 62 -5.13 -7.46 -2.80
CA GLY A 62 -4.22 -8.08 -1.85
C GLY A 62 -4.72 -8.10 -0.42
N THR A 63 -3.78 -8.09 0.52
CA THR A 63 -4.05 -8.06 1.95
C THR A 63 -3.12 -7.12 2.70
N ILE A 64 -3.61 -6.66 3.85
CA ILE A 64 -2.84 -5.92 4.84
C ILE A 64 -2.86 -6.69 6.16
N LEU A 65 -1.71 -6.87 6.78
CA LEU A 65 -1.55 -7.43 8.11
C LEU A 65 -1.22 -6.32 9.09
N ILE A 66 -2.12 -6.06 10.05
CA ILE A 66 -1.98 -5.03 11.09
C ILE A 66 -1.82 -5.75 12.44
N ARG A 67 -0.67 -5.59 13.10
CA ARG A 67 -0.40 -6.13 14.45
C ARG A 67 -0.06 -4.97 15.41
N PRO A 68 -1.04 -4.20 15.89
CA PRO A 68 -0.76 -2.99 16.68
C PRO A 68 -0.49 -3.30 18.17
N LEU A 69 -0.99 -4.43 18.67
CA LEU A 69 -0.99 -4.79 20.09
C LEU A 69 0.17 -5.70 20.51
N ASP A 70 0.99 -6.21 19.58
CA ASP A 70 2.18 -6.96 19.95
C ASP A 70 3.31 -5.97 20.32
N PRO A 71 3.70 -5.84 21.60
CA PRO A 71 4.73 -4.90 22.02
C PRO A 71 6.13 -5.23 21.47
N ARG A 72 6.35 -6.45 20.96
CA ARG A 72 7.60 -6.89 20.31
C ARG A 72 7.55 -6.81 18.79
N GLN A 73 6.36 -6.75 18.17
CA GLN A 73 6.18 -6.85 16.71
C GLN A 73 5.11 -5.90 16.16
N ARG A 74 5.24 -4.60 16.45
CA ARG A 74 4.31 -3.57 15.94
C ARG A 74 4.53 -3.30 14.46
N ARG A 75 3.91 -4.12 13.60
CA ARG A 75 4.13 -4.10 12.15
C ARG A 75 2.83 -3.99 11.38
N ILE A 76 2.88 -3.24 10.29
CA ILE A 76 1.87 -3.23 9.23
C ILE A 76 2.55 -3.75 7.97
N ARG A 77 2.09 -4.89 7.45
CA ARG A 77 2.61 -5.47 6.20
C ARG A 77 1.55 -5.38 5.11
N TYR A 78 1.95 -4.90 3.93
CA TYR A 78 1.14 -4.82 2.73
C TYR A 78 1.64 -5.86 1.75
N GLU A 79 0.73 -6.66 1.21
CA GLU A 79 1.03 -7.64 0.16
C GLU A 79 -0.08 -7.55 -0.88
N PHE A 80 0.23 -7.09 -2.09
CA PHE A 80 -0.77 -6.97 -3.16
C PHE A 80 -0.17 -7.24 -4.53
N GLU A 81 -1.04 -7.55 -5.48
CA GLU A 81 -0.67 -7.87 -6.84
C GLU A 81 -1.44 -6.99 -7.83
N PHE A 82 -0.79 -6.67 -8.95
CA PHE A 82 -1.35 -5.90 -10.04
C PHE A 82 -0.71 -6.31 -11.38
N PRO A 83 -1.41 -6.17 -12.52
CA PRO A 83 -0.81 -6.37 -13.83
C PRO A 83 0.06 -5.16 -14.22
N ALA A 84 1.26 -5.42 -14.73
CA ALA A 84 2.07 -4.42 -15.44
C ALA A 84 1.50 -4.16 -16.84
N ASP A 85 1.92 -3.05 -17.45
CA ASP A 85 1.47 -2.64 -18.79
C ASP A 85 1.89 -3.65 -19.88
N ASP A 86 2.93 -4.46 -19.62
CA ASP A 86 3.37 -5.55 -20.49
C ASP A 86 2.62 -6.88 -20.26
N GLY A 87 1.61 -6.88 -19.38
CA GLY A 87 0.78 -8.03 -19.03
C GLY A 87 1.38 -8.95 -17.95
N ARG A 88 2.57 -8.66 -17.43
CA ARG A 88 3.18 -9.46 -16.37
C ARG A 88 2.53 -9.18 -15.00
N ALA A 89 2.41 -10.22 -14.17
CA ALA A 89 1.93 -10.06 -12.80
C ALA A 89 3.04 -9.51 -11.90
N VAL A 90 2.79 -8.38 -11.24
CA VAL A 90 3.71 -7.76 -10.30
C VAL A 90 3.15 -7.86 -8.89
N ARG A 91 4.01 -8.29 -7.96
CA ARG A 91 3.71 -8.35 -6.54
C ARG A 91 4.45 -7.25 -5.80
N PHE A 92 3.73 -6.51 -4.98
CA PHE A 92 4.27 -5.53 -4.04
C PHE A 92 4.30 -6.11 -2.64
N GLU A 93 5.41 -5.92 -1.94
CA GLU A 93 5.55 -6.20 -0.51
C GLU A 93 6.09 -4.98 0.22
N GLY A 94 5.31 -4.43 1.14
CA GLY A 94 5.71 -3.28 1.95
C GLY A 94 5.57 -3.57 3.44
N GLN A 95 6.43 -2.97 4.26
CA GLN A 95 6.31 -3.05 5.71
C GLN A 95 6.54 -1.69 6.36
N LYS A 96 5.73 -1.41 7.38
CA LYS A 96 5.86 -0.26 8.26
C LYS A 96 5.96 -0.70 9.72
N ASP A 97 7.00 -0.25 10.40
CA ASP A 97 7.21 -0.50 11.84
C ASP A 97 6.64 0.66 12.67
N ILE A 98 5.67 0.36 13.55
CA ILE A 98 4.95 1.37 14.34
C ILE A 98 5.74 1.68 15.62
N ARG A 99 6.39 2.84 15.67
CA ARG A 99 7.04 3.38 16.90
C ARG A 99 6.17 4.49 17.50
N TRP A 100 5.57 4.22 18.66
CA TRP A 100 4.64 5.15 19.36
C TRP A 100 5.30 6.46 19.84
N LEU A 101 6.63 6.49 20.02
CA LEU A 101 7.38 7.65 20.53
C LEU A 101 7.98 8.56 19.43
N ALA A 102 7.80 8.24 18.14
CA ALA A 102 8.30 9.03 17.00
C ALA A 102 7.15 9.64 16.16
N ALA A 103 6.09 10.05 16.84
CA ALA A 103 4.70 10.07 16.36
C ALA A 103 4.30 11.15 15.33
N ARG A 104 5.21 11.76 14.56
CA ARG A 104 4.80 12.71 13.50
C ARG A 104 5.48 12.59 12.14
N ARG A 105 6.68 11.98 12.04
CA ARG A 105 7.44 11.93 10.77
C ARG A 105 7.63 10.52 10.20
N THR A 106 7.65 9.48 11.05
CA THR A 106 7.86 8.08 10.66
C THR A 106 6.54 7.36 10.29
N TRP A 107 5.41 8.00 10.54
CA TRP A 107 4.09 7.41 10.34
C TRP A 107 3.60 7.44 8.90
N THR A 108 4.31 8.09 7.98
CA THR A 108 3.82 8.22 6.61
C THR A 108 4.56 7.31 5.65
N THR A 109 5.82 6.97 5.90
CA THR A 109 6.61 6.19 4.93
C THR A 109 6.29 4.69 4.95
N LEU A 110 6.16 4.11 3.78
CA LEU A 110 6.07 2.68 3.51
C LEU A 110 7.16 2.31 2.50
N PRO A 111 8.30 1.77 2.98
CA PRO A 111 9.23 1.08 2.11
C PRO A 111 8.60 -0.20 1.58
N GLY A 112 8.92 -0.53 0.33
CA GLY A 112 8.43 -1.75 -0.31
C GLY A 112 9.35 -2.27 -1.39
N ALA A 113 9.08 -3.49 -1.83
CA ALA A 113 9.76 -4.18 -2.92
C ALA A 113 8.72 -4.62 -3.96
N LEU A 114 9.11 -4.53 -5.23
CA LEU A 114 8.34 -4.96 -6.38
C LEU A 114 8.98 -6.22 -6.95
N TRP A 115 8.16 -7.23 -7.23
CA TRP A 115 8.59 -8.56 -7.66
C TRP A 115 7.84 -9.00 -8.90
N HIS A 116 8.54 -9.69 -9.80
CA HIS A 116 7.96 -10.48 -10.87
C HIS A 116 8.38 -11.93 -10.68
N GLY A 117 7.43 -12.80 -10.29
CA GLY A 117 7.77 -14.14 -9.81
C GLY A 117 8.72 -14.08 -8.60
N SER A 118 9.90 -14.68 -8.73
CA SER A 118 10.96 -14.64 -7.72
C SER A 118 11.95 -13.48 -7.90
N ASP A 119 11.88 -12.75 -9.02
CA ASP A 119 12.84 -11.70 -9.36
C ASP A 119 12.39 -10.36 -8.77
N GLN A 120 13.25 -9.73 -7.96
CA GLN A 120 13.01 -8.38 -7.48
C GLN A 120 13.28 -7.38 -8.61
N ILE A 121 12.24 -6.70 -9.09
CA ILE A 121 12.32 -5.76 -10.20
C ILE A 121 12.52 -4.31 -9.75
N GLY A 122 12.28 -4.01 -8.47
CA GLY A 122 12.60 -2.71 -7.89
C GLY A 122 12.27 -2.57 -6.41
N THR A 123 12.63 -1.42 -5.86
CA THR A 123 12.25 -0.99 -4.50
C THR A 123 11.43 0.28 -4.56
N SER A 124 10.59 0.54 -3.57
CA SER A 124 9.79 1.74 -3.48
C SER A 124 9.91 2.40 -2.12
N GLU A 125 9.81 3.73 -2.11
CA GLU A 125 9.51 4.50 -0.91
C GLU A 125 8.26 5.33 -1.18
N THR A 126 7.17 4.99 -0.52
CA THR A 126 5.91 5.74 -0.60
C THR A 126 5.62 6.42 0.72
N ARG A 127 4.84 7.48 0.69
CA ARG A 127 4.34 8.16 1.88
C ARG A 127 2.83 8.34 1.79
N PHE A 128 2.17 8.28 2.94
CA PHE A 128 0.76 8.67 3.05
C PHE A 128 0.62 10.12 2.62
N ASP A 129 -0.15 10.36 1.56
CA ASP A 129 -0.31 11.69 0.99
C ASP A 129 -1.43 12.44 1.71
N LEU A 130 -1.08 13.16 2.79
CA LEU A 130 -2.02 14.04 3.53
C LEU A 130 -2.54 15.21 2.67
N ALA A 131 -1.86 15.57 1.58
CA ALA A 131 -2.08 16.80 0.84
C ALA A 131 -3.15 16.67 -0.26
N HIS A 132 -3.36 15.47 -0.79
CA HIS A 132 -4.23 15.21 -1.95
C HIS A 132 -5.49 14.38 -1.60
N ASP A 133 -5.57 13.84 -0.37
CA ASP A 133 -6.67 12.97 0.08
C ASP A 133 -8.00 13.74 0.27
N SER A 134 -7.96 15.06 0.47
CA SER A 134 -9.16 15.87 0.71
C SER A 134 -10.08 16.05 -0.50
N VAL A 135 -9.58 15.94 -1.74
CA VAL A 135 -10.36 16.27 -2.96
C VAL A 135 -11.11 15.06 -3.54
N ARG A 136 -10.59 13.83 -3.39
CA ARG A 136 -11.31 12.60 -3.80
C ARG A 136 -12.27 12.08 -2.72
N PHE A 137 -11.94 12.29 -1.44
CA PHE A 137 -12.81 11.95 -0.31
C PHE A 137 -14.15 12.72 -0.31
N ALA A 138 -14.15 13.98 -0.74
CA ALA A 138 -15.38 14.79 -0.84
C ALA A 138 -16.34 14.34 -1.97
N ARG A 139 -15.87 13.56 -2.96
CA ARG A 139 -16.70 13.11 -4.10
C ARG A 139 -17.23 11.68 -3.96
N SER A 140 -16.85 10.93 -2.93
CA SER A 140 -17.35 9.55 -2.70
C SER A 140 -18.65 9.47 -1.89
N PHE A 141 -19.12 10.56 -1.28
CA PHE A 141 -20.47 10.65 -0.71
C PHE A 141 -21.52 10.77 -1.82
N ARG A 142 -21.92 9.63 -2.40
CA ARG A 142 -23.19 9.53 -3.13
C ARG A 142 -24.23 8.98 -2.18
N PHE A 143 -25.12 9.86 -1.72
CA PHE A 143 -26.40 9.47 -1.14
C PHE A 143 -27.27 8.89 -2.26
N TRP A 144 -27.67 7.64 -2.11
CA TRP A 144 -28.91 7.12 -2.69
C TRP A 144 -29.58 6.24 -1.65
#